data_AF-A0A9E3AFM3-F1
#
_entry.id   AF-A0A9E3AFM3-F1
#
_cell.length_a   1.000
_cell.length_b   1.000
_cell.length_c   1.000
_cell.angle_alpha   90.00
_cell.angle_beta   90.00
_cell.angle_gamma   90.00
#
_symmetry.space_group_name_H-M   'P 1'
#
loop_
_entity.id
_entity.type
_entity.pdbx_description
1 polymer ?
#
loop_
_entity_poly.entity_id
_entity_poly.type
_entity_poly.pdbx_seq_one_letter_code
_entity_poly.pdbx_strand_id
1 'polypeptide(L)'
;GAKRKQQASHQVEPQFLHILGNRTLSLFKITKTYNSAITTMLLGKHGRNRIYVSDDASPNGKKLVVVRKQLCWIHEIRHYLKLSPRFTCHREKLQAVILQWRELYAAANAYGRDPTQEKKDTIRQAFDRMTTTTTGYEPVDTQLALTRKKRKRLLLFLDYPFVPIQNNQAERDLREFVILRKISGETKSLAGDRSIERHLSIIQTARKQGLNVFETLHGLLTNTLPLSVLTANIA
;
A
#
# COMPACT_ATOMS: atom_id res chain seq x y z
N GLY A 1 2.77 0.37 -6.03
CA GLY A 1 2.84 0.33 -7.50
C GLY A 1 3.63 -0.88 -7.96
N ALA A 2 3.61 -1.20 -9.25
CA ALA A 2 4.38 -2.31 -9.82
C ALA A 2 5.18 -1.86 -11.04
N LYS A 3 6.41 -2.38 -11.18
CA LYS A 3 7.21 -2.18 -12.40
C LYS A 3 6.60 -3.02 -13.55
N ARG A 4 6.81 -2.59 -14.79
CA ARG A 4 6.62 -3.37 -16.01
C ARG A 4 7.59 -2.89 -17.09
N LYS A 5 7.45 -3.47 -18.27
CA LYS A 5 8.16 -3.10 -19.48
C LYS A 5 7.15 -2.96 -20.62
N GLN A 6 7.41 -2.03 -21.54
CA GLN A 6 6.71 -1.91 -22.81
C GLN A 6 7.72 -2.19 -23.92
N GLN A 7 7.33 -3.01 -24.89
CA GLN A 7 8.17 -3.34 -26.03
C GLN A 7 7.64 -2.60 -27.26
N ALA A 8 8.28 -1.49 -27.63
CA ALA A 8 8.01 -0.76 -28.86
C ALA A 8 9.23 -0.86 -29.77
N SER A 9 9.06 -1.39 -30.99
CA SER A 9 10.06 -1.38 -32.06
C SER A 9 11.49 -1.75 -31.61
N HIS A 10 11.64 -2.94 -31.02
CA HIS A 10 12.90 -3.51 -30.50
C HIS A 10 13.54 -2.81 -29.28
N GLN A 11 12.95 -1.74 -28.74
CA GLN A 11 13.37 -1.13 -27.47
C GLN A 11 12.37 -1.48 -26.34
N VAL A 12 12.93 -1.87 -25.19
CA VAL A 12 12.17 -2.23 -24.00
C VAL A 12 12.28 -1.09 -22.99
N GLU A 13 11.26 -0.24 -22.92
CA GLU A 13 11.24 0.87 -21.95
C GLU A 13 10.62 0.43 -20.62
N PRO A 14 11.24 0.75 -19.46
CA PRO A 14 10.63 0.51 -18.17
C PRO A 14 9.40 1.42 -18.00
N GLN A 15 8.29 0.83 -17.61
CA GLN A 15 7.08 1.54 -17.23
C GLN A 15 6.64 1.12 -15.83
N PHE A 16 5.76 1.91 -15.24
CA PHE A 16 5.33 1.71 -13.87
C PHE A 16 3.83 1.90 -13.76
N LEU A 17 3.18 0.91 -13.16
CA LEU A 17 1.78 0.99 -12.78
C LEU A 17 1.66 1.59 -11.39
N HIS A 18 0.90 2.67 -11.31
CA HIS A 18 0.43 3.31 -10.09
C HIS A 18 -0.99 2.86 -9.79
N ILE A 19 -1.26 2.64 -8.51
CA ILE A 19 -2.61 2.35 -8.03
C ILE A 19 -2.90 3.29 -6.89
N LEU A 20 -4.04 3.96 -6.99
CA LEU A 20 -4.66 4.71 -5.92
C LEU A 20 -6.05 4.15 -5.74
N GLY A 21 -6.43 3.87 -4.50
CA GLY A 21 -7.74 3.32 -4.24
C GLY A 21 -8.20 3.63 -2.84
N ASN A 22 -9.51 3.63 -2.67
CA ASN A 22 -10.16 3.63 -1.37
C ASN A 22 -11.09 2.40 -1.31
N ARG A 23 -12.08 2.41 -0.41
CA ARG A 23 -13.03 1.30 -0.26
C ARG A 23 -13.97 1.14 -1.47
N THR A 24 -14.21 2.19 -2.24
CA THR A 24 -15.23 2.22 -3.32
C THR A 24 -14.66 2.33 -4.72
N LEU A 25 -13.46 2.90 -4.87
CA LEU A 25 -12.83 3.21 -6.14
C LEU A 25 -11.41 2.65 -6.22
N SER A 26 -11.02 2.28 -7.44
CA SER A 26 -9.64 1.97 -7.82
C SER A 26 -9.27 2.72 -9.09
N LEU A 27 -8.15 3.43 -9.03
CA LEU A 27 -7.55 4.12 -10.16
C LEU A 27 -6.19 3.52 -10.47
N PHE A 28 -6.05 3.03 -11.68
CA PHE A 28 -4.81 2.52 -12.24
C PHE A 28 -4.26 3.55 -13.23
N LYS A 29 -2.95 3.81 -13.16
CA LYS A 29 -2.27 4.68 -14.11
C LYS A 29 -0.90 4.11 -14.49
N ILE A 30 -0.63 3.98 -15.77
CA ILE A 30 0.68 3.59 -16.28
C ILE A 30 1.47 4.85 -16.68
N THR A 31 2.70 4.96 -16.19
CA THR A 31 3.61 6.05 -16.53
C THR A 31 5.03 5.53 -16.79
N LYS A 32 5.82 6.31 -17.54
CA LYS A 32 7.24 5.98 -17.80
C LYS A 32 8.12 6.12 -16.56
N THR A 33 7.74 6.99 -15.62
CA THR A 33 8.50 7.24 -14.40
C THR A 33 7.73 6.88 -13.15
N TYR A 34 8.43 6.40 -12.13
CA TYR A 34 7.88 6.16 -10.80
C TYR A 34 8.54 7.11 -9.80
N ASN A 35 7.92 8.28 -9.60
CA ASN A 35 8.39 9.31 -8.68
C ASN A 35 7.23 9.92 -7.87
N SER A 36 7.55 10.66 -6.81
CA SER A 36 6.54 11.32 -5.96
C SER A 36 5.77 12.43 -6.69
N ALA A 37 6.32 13.04 -7.74
CA ALA A 37 5.63 14.06 -8.52
C ALA A 37 4.41 13.50 -9.26
N ILE A 38 4.53 12.31 -9.85
CA ILE A 38 3.40 11.60 -10.45
C ILE A 38 2.33 11.29 -9.40
N THR A 39 2.71 10.77 -8.23
CA THR A 39 1.74 10.49 -7.17
C THR A 39 1.07 11.76 -6.65
N THR A 40 1.82 12.86 -6.55
CA THR A 40 1.30 14.20 -6.17
C THR A 40 0.27 14.69 -7.18
N MET A 41 0.57 14.54 -8.47
CA MET A 41 -0.33 14.90 -9.57
C MET A 41 -1.61 14.07 -9.53
N LEU A 42 -1.49 12.74 -9.35
CA LEU A 42 -2.66 11.84 -9.28
C LEU A 42 -3.55 12.08 -8.06
N LEU A 43 -2.98 12.47 -6.91
CA LEU A 43 -3.76 12.81 -5.70
C LEU A 43 -4.44 14.18 -5.80
N GLY A 44 -3.89 15.11 -6.60
CA GLY A 44 -4.37 16.48 -6.70
C GLY A 44 -4.27 17.27 -5.39
N LYS A 45 -4.86 18.47 -5.33
CA LYS A 45 -4.86 19.30 -4.11
C LYS A 45 -5.68 18.67 -2.98
N HIS A 46 -6.88 18.18 -3.30
CA HIS A 46 -7.80 17.62 -2.30
C HIS A 46 -7.33 16.28 -1.73
N GLY A 47 -6.81 15.36 -2.57
CA GLY A 47 -6.34 14.06 -2.11
C GLY A 47 -5.12 14.16 -1.19
N ARG A 48 -4.26 15.16 -1.37
CA ARG A 48 -3.08 15.38 -0.50
C ARG A 48 -3.44 15.79 0.94
N ASN A 49 -4.64 16.32 1.15
CA ASN A 49 -5.15 16.67 2.47
C ASN A 49 -5.83 15.50 3.19
N ARG A 50 -6.02 14.35 2.51
CA ARG A 50 -6.58 13.13 3.10
C ARG A 50 -5.48 12.26 3.72
N ILE A 51 -5.91 11.24 4.47
CA ILE A 51 -4.99 10.26 5.06
C ILE A 51 -4.58 9.25 3.98
N TYR A 52 -3.28 9.10 3.81
CA TYR A 52 -2.70 8.20 2.82
C TYR A 52 -2.06 6.98 3.49
N VAL A 53 -2.47 5.78 3.08
CA VAL A 53 -1.84 4.52 3.54
C VAL A 53 -0.91 4.00 2.45
N SER A 54 0.33 3.68 2.78
CA SER A 54 1.23 3.06 1.81
C SER A 54 2.28 2.16 2.46
N ASP A 55 2.95 1.36 1.64
CA ASP A 55 4.25 0.80 2.00
C ASP A 55 5.33 1.90 2.10
N ASP A 56 6.44 1.56 2.75
CA ASP A 56 7.67 2.37 2.75
C ASP A 56 8.67 1.90 1.67
N ALA A 57 8.23 1.01 0.78
CA ALA A 57 9.11 0.23 -0.11
C ALA A 57 9.49 0.97 -1.39
N SER A 58 9.24 2.28 -1.46
CA SER A 58 9.42 3.01 -2.71
C SER A 58 10.00 4.41 -2.47
N PRO A 59 10.95 4.89 -3.30
CA PRO A 59 11.52 6.24 -3.21
C PRO A 59 10.44 7.34 -3.16
N ASN A 60 9.27 7.07 -3.75
CA ASN A 60 8.11 7.95 -3.77
C ASN A 60 7.52 8.12 -2.38
N GLY A 61 7.50 7.05 -1.57
CA GLY A 61 6.89 7.06 -0.25
C GLY A 61 7.56 8.05 0.71
N LYS A 62 8.88 8.22 0.61
CA LYS A 62 9.63 9.16 1.47
C LYS A 62 9.53 10.61 0.97
N LYS A 63 9.45 10.83 -0.34
CA LYS A 63 9.41 12.17 -0.97
C LYS A 63 8.00 12.70 -1.22
N LEU A 64 6.96 11.89 -1.02
CA LEU A 64 5.57 12.31 -1.19
C LEU A 64 5.14 13.21 -0.03
N VAL A 65 4.84 14.47 -0.34
CA VAL A 65 4.33 15.45 0.63
C VAL A 65 2.81 15.32 0.71
N VAL A 66 2.35 14.61 1.75
CA VAL A 66 0.94 14.50 2.14
C VAL A 66 0.80 14.91 3.60
N VAL A 67 -0.34 15.47 3.97
CA VAL A 67 -0.55 16.01 5.33
C VAL A 67 -0.49 14.91 6.38
N ARG A 68 -1.08 13.75 6.08
CA ARG A 68 -1.16 12.60 6.98
C ARG A 68 -0.83 11.32 6.23
N LYS A 69 0.13 10.56 6.75
CA LYS A 69 0.57 9.29 6.15
C LYS A 69 0.65 8.18 7.17
N GLN A 70 -0.12 7.12 6.95
CA GLN A 70 0.01 5.85 7.66
C GLN A 70 0.94 4.91 6.88
N LEU A 71 1.86 4.26 7.59
CA LEU A 71 2.71 3.21 7.04
C LEU A 71 2.15 1.82 7.33
N CYS A 72 2.24 0.93 6.34
CA CYS A 72 1.84 -0.46 6.49
C CYS A 72 2.79 -1.22 7.44
N TRP A 73 2.25 -1.73 8.56
CA TRP A 73 3.01 -2.48 9.55
C TRP A 73 3.59 -3.79 8.99
N ILE A 74 2.87 -4.48 8.09
CA ILE A 74 3.40 -5.70 7.45
C ILE A 74 4.71 -5.41 6.72
N HIS A 75 4.79 -4.27 6.05
CA HIS A 75 6.00 -3.88 5.34
C HIS A 75 7.14 -3.52 6.29
N GLU A 76 6.83 -2.89 7.43
CA GLU A 76 7.83 -2.61 8.46
C GLU A 76 8.36 -3.91 9.07
N ILE A 77 7.48 -4.81 9.49
CA ILE A 77 7.82 -6.14 10.05
C ILE A 77 8.67 -6.96 9.05
N ARG A 78 8.38 -6.86 7.74
CA ARG A 78 9.15 -7.56 6.70
C ARG A 78 10.63 -7.17 6.68
N HIS A 79 11.01 -5.98 7.13
CA HIS A 79 12.44 -5.64 7.23
C HIS A 79 13.18 -6.52 8.24
N TYR A 80 12.54 -6.82 9.38
CA TYR A 80 13.09 -7.73 10.39
C TYR A 80 13.14 -9.18 9.88
N LEU A 81 12.10 -9.64 9.18
CA LEU A 81 12.04 -11.00 8.63
C LEU A 81 13.09 -11.26 7.53
N LYS A 82 13.67 -10.21 6.95
CA LYS A 82 14.75 -10.32 5.96
C LYS A 82 16.14 -10.41 6.59
N LEU A 83 16.25 -10.20 7.90
CA LEU A 83 17.52 -10.38 8.60
C LEU A 83 17.82 -11.87 8.72
N SER A 84 19.03 -12.27 8.34
CA SER A 84 19.46 -13.68 8.31
C SER A 84 20.62 -13.92 9.29
N PRO A 85 20.37 -13.93 10.60
CA PRO A 85 21.41 -14.19 11.61
C PRO A 85 21.94 -15.63 11.51
N ARG A 86 23.27 -15.77 11.50
CA ARG A 86 23.95 -17.08 11.43
C ARG A 86 24.04 -17.77 12.80
N PHE A 87 24.34 -16.99 13.84
CA PHE A 87 24.50 -17.48 15.22
C PHE A 87 23.16 -17.63 15.94
N THR A 88 23.08 -18.60 16.85
CA THR A 88 21.88 -18.90 17.65
C THR A 88 21.47 -17.73 18.54
N CYS A 89 22.42 -17.13 19.26
CA CYS A 89 22.17 -15.97 20.12
C CYS A 89 21.58 -14.77 19.33
N HIS A 90 21.98 -14.57 18.07
CA HIS A 90 21.41 -13.51 17.22
C HIS A 90 20.01 -13.88 16.71
N ARG A 91 19.75 -15.17 16.43
CA ARG A 91 18.41 -15.67 16.08
C ARG A 91 17.42 -15.42 17.21
N GLU A 92 17.81 -15.72 18.45
CA GLU A 92 16.98 -15.51 19.65
C GLU A 92 16.64 -14.03 19.84
N LYS A 93 17.64 -13.14 19.71
CA LYS A 93 17.45 -11.68 19.77
C LYS A 93 16.45 -11.18 18.71
N LEU A 94 16.60 -11.62 17.46
CA LEU A 94 15.67 -11.28 16.39
C LEU A 94 14.26 -11.83 16.66
N GLN A 95 14.16 -13.07 17.13
CA GLN A 95 12.89 -13.72 17.43
C GLN A 95 12.13 -13.00 18.56
N ALA A 96 12.83 -12.54 19.59
CA ALA A 96 12.23 -11.75 20.67
C ALA A 96 11.59 -10.45 20.15
N VAL A 97 12.23 -9.77 19.18
CA VAL A 97 11.66 -8.58 18.52
C VAL A 97 10.48 -8.94 17.64
N ILE A 98 10.53 -10.06 16.91
CA ILE A 98 9.40 -10.53 16.08
C ILE A 98 8.18 -10.86 16.94
N LEU A 99 8.37 -11.46 18.12
CA LEU A 99 7.28 -11.75 19.07
C LEU A 99 6.63 -10.46 19.59
N GLN A 100 7.42 -9.46 19.98
CA GLN A 100 6.89 -8.14 20.37
C GLN A 100 6.09 -7.49 19.23
N TRP A 101 6.56 -7.59 17.99
CA TRP A 101 5.80 -7.13 16.82
C TRP A 101 4.47 -7.87 16.64
N ARG A 102 4.42 -9.19 16.89
CA ARG A 102 3.18 -9.97 16.81
C ARG A 102 2.16 -9.52 17.85
N GLU A 103 2.60 -9.31 19.09
CA GLU A 103 1.75 -8.82 20.18
C GLU A 103 1.21 -7.41 19.87
N LEU A 104 2.10 -6.49 19.48
CA LEU A 104 1.72 -5.15 19.05
C LEU A 104 0.71 -5.20 17.90
N TYR A 105 0.95 -6.05 16.91
CA TYR A 105 0.10 -6.18 15.73
C TYR A 105 -1.30 -6.69 16.10
N ALA A 106 -1.40 -7.66 17.01
CA ALA A 106 -2.67 -8.12 17.54
C ALA A 106 -3.42 -7.00 18.29
N ALA A 107 -2.72 -6.28 19.19
CA ALA A 107 -3.28 -5.16 19.93
C ALA A 107 -3.77 -4.02 19.00
N ALA A 108 -2.98 -3.68 17.99
CA ALA A 108 -3.32 -2.65 17.02
C ALA A 108 -4.55 -3.00 16.16
N ASN A 109 -4.71 -4.28 15.79
CA ASN A 109 -5.92 -4.74 15.11
C ASN A 109 -7.15 -4.70 16.01
N ALA A 110 -7.01 -5.08 17.29
CA ALA A 110 -8.10 -4.99 18.26
C ALA A 110 -8.51 -3.54 18.52
N TYR A 111 -7.54 -2.63 18.62
CA TYR A 111 -7.77 -1.19 18.80
C TYR A 111 -8.64 -0.58 17.70
N GLY A 112 -8.45 -0.98 16.43
CA GLY A 112 -9.27 -0.48 15.33
C GLY A 112 -10.77 -0.80 15.45
N ARG A 113 -11.13 -1.82 16.25
CA ARG A 113 -12.53 -2.21 16.51
C ARG A 113 -13.12 -1.52 17.75
N ASP A 114 -12.28 -1.30 18.76
CA ASP A 114 -12.66 -0.69 20.03
C ASP A 114 -11.55 0.27 20.51
N PRO A 115 -11.56 1.52 20.01
CA PRO A 115 -10.49 2.48 20.27
C PRO A 115 -10.69 3.20 21.60
N THR A 116 -10.09 2.65 22.67
CA THR A 116 -10.05 3.29 23.99
C THR A 116 -8.73 4.06 24.20
N GLN A 117 -8.77 5.10 25.03
CA GLN A 117 -7.57 5.87 25.38
C GLN A 117 -6.50 5.01 26.08
N GLU A 118 -6.92 4.07 26.93
CA GLU A 118 -6.04 3.11 27.60
C GLU A 118 -5.29 2.22 26.59
N LYS A 119 -6.01 1.61 25.63
CA LYS A 119 -5.40 0.78 24.58
C LYS A 119 -4.47 1.61 23.69
N LYS A 120 -4.85 2.84 23.38
CA LYS A 120 -4.03 3.79 22.62
C LYS A 120 -2.69 4.04 23.30
N ASP A 121 -2.69 4.35 24.59
CA ASP A 121 -1.48 4.62 25.34
C ASP A 121 -0.64 3.35 25.54
N THR A 122 -1.29 2.20 25.76
CA THR A 122 -0.63 0.90 25.86
C THR A 122 0.16 0.56 24.60
N ILE A 123 -0.48 0.66 23.42
CA ILE A 123 0.19 0.39 22.13
C ILE A 123 1.33 1.36 21.89
N ARG A 124 1.12 2.65 22.20
CA ARG A 124 2.13 3.70 22.03
C ARG A 124 3.36 3.43 22.90
N GLN A 125 3.16 3.14 24.18
CA GLN A 125 4.23 2.84 25.12
C GLN A 125 4.97 1.54 24.74
N ALA A 126 4.24 0.48 24.38
CA ALA A 126 4.84 -0.78 23.96
C ALA A 126 5.69 -0.61 22.68
N PHE A 127 5.22 0.17 21.72
CA PHE A 127 5.98 0.51 20.50
C PHE A 127 7.26 1.30 20.84
N ASP A 128 7.14 2.32 21.71
CA ASP A 128 8.28 3.15 22.10
C ASP A 128 9.32 2.36 22.88
N ARG A 129 8.88 1.49 23.79
CA ARG A 129 9.74 0.57 24.52
C ARG A 129 10.50 -0.34 23.55
N MET A 130 9.78 -1.07 22.68
CA MET A 130 10.38 -1.99 21.71
C MET A 130 11.43 -1.29 20.83
N THR A 131 11.11 -0.11 20.30
CA THR A 131 12.00 0.62 19.37
C THR A 131 13.16 1.37 20.03
N THR A 132 13.19 1.43 21.37
CA THR A 132 14.28 2.03 22.14
C THR A 132 15.20 0.98 22.75
N THR A 133 14.82 -0.30 22.74
CA THR A 133 15.64 -1.42 23.21
C THR A 133 16.89 -1.60 22.35
N THR A 134 18.03 -1.81 23.02
CA THR A 134 19.28 -2.28 22.39
C THR A 134 19.42 -3.77 22.64
N THR A 135 19.42 -4.58 21.58
CA THR A 135 19.54 -6.04 21.65
C THR A 135 21.00 -6.50 21.66
N GLY A 136 21.93 -5.64 21.26
CA GLY A 136 23.33 -6.00 21.04
C GLY A 136 23.52 -6.89 19.81
N TYR A 137 22.59 -6.83 18.86
CA TYR A 137 22.73 -7.37 17.51
C TYR A 137 22.48 -6.23 16.54
N GLU A 138 23.58 -5.65 16.03
CA GLU A 138 23.58 -4.39 15.27
C GLU A 138 22.51 -4.33 14.16
N PRO A 139 22.28 -5.37 13.34
CA PRO A 139 21.26 -5.29 12.28
C PRO A 139 19.84 -5.10 12.82
N VAL A 140 19.52 -5.67 13.99
CA VAL A 140 18.22 -5.47 14.65
C VAL A 140 18.14 -4.07 15.25
N ASP A 141 19.20 -3.62 15.92
CA ASP A 141 19.26 -2.31 16.58
C ASP A 141 19.16 -1.17 15.56
N THR A 142 19.88 -1.29 14.45
CA THR A 142 19.80 -0.38 13.30
C THR A 142 18.39 -0.35 12.72
N GLN A 143 17.74 -1.50 12.56
CA GLN A 143 16.36 -1.54 12.07
C GLN A 143 15.37 -0.92 13.07
N LEU A 144 15.51 -1.15 14.37
CA LEU A 144 14.70 -0.51 15.42
C LEU A 144 14.85 1.01 15.40
N ALA A 145 16.07 1.52 15.22
CA ALA A 145 16.30 2.96 15.07
C ALA A 145 15.62 3.53 13.82
N LEU A 146 15.63 2.82 12.68
CA LEU A 146 14.91 3.21 11.48
C LEU A 146 13.39 3.20 11.68
N THR A 147 12.85 2.20 12.36
CA THR A 147 11.44 2.11 12.74
C THR A 147 11.04 3.28 13.63
N ARG A 148 11.87 3.62 14.64
CA ARG A 148 11.64 4.75 15.55
C ARG A 148 11.55 6.08 14.82
N LYS A 149 12.43 6.31 13.82
CA LYS A 149 12.37 7.51 12.95
C LYS A 149 11.03 7.63 12.21
N LYS A 150 10.33 6.52 11.99
CA LYS A 150 9.02 6.47 11.33
C LYS A 150 7.84 6.47 12.31
N ARG A 151 8.06 6.58 13.62
CA ARG A 151 7.04 6.50 14.69
C ARG A 151 5.73 7.23 14.35
N LYS A 152 5.80 8.52 14.00
CA LYS A 152 4.61 9.33 13.66
C LYS A 152 3.78 8.74 12.52
N ARG A 153 4.42 8.12 11.53
CA ARG A 153 3.75 7.51 10.37
C ARG A 153 3.26 6.08 10.66
N LEU A 154 3.93 5.36 11.56
CA LEU A 154 3.53 4.01 11.95
C LEU A 154 2.37 4.02 12.96
N LEU A 155 2.29 5.04 13.81
CA LEU A 155 1.26 5.15 14.85
C LEU A 155 0.10 6.09 14.51
N LEU A 156 -0.03 6.56 13.26
CA LEU A 156 -1.07 7.52 12.88
C LEU A 156 -2.49 6.97 13.11
N PHE A 157 -2.72 5.67 12.92
CA PHE A 157 -4.00 5.02 13.19
C PHE A 157 -4.47 5.16 14.65
N LEU A 158 -3.57 5.40 15.61
CA LEU A 158 -3.96 5.69 16.99
C LEU A 158 -4.74 7.01 17.12
N ASP A 159 -4.51 7.96 16.22
CA ASP A 159 -5.27 9.21 16.17
C ASP A 159 -6.46 9.13 15.21
N TYR A 160 -6.46 8.15 14.30
CA TYR A 160 -7.52 7.91 13.31
C TYR A 160 -7.85 6.41 13.25
N PRO A 161 -8.63 5.85 14.19
CA PRO A 161 -8.81 4.40 14.33
C PRO A 161 -9.43 3.69 13.13
N PHE A 162 -10.16 4.43 12.28
CA PHE A 162 -10.73 3.92 11.03
C PHE A 162 -9.67 3.65 9.94
N VAL A 163 -8.43 4.12 10.12
CA VAL A 163 -7.32 3.93 9.20
C VAL A 163 -6.67 2.57 9.48
N PRO A 164 -6.55 1.68 8.48
CA PRO A 164 -5.95 0.37 8.70
C PRO A 164 -4.43 0.47 8.90
N ILE A 165 -3.88 -0.40 9.74
CA ILE A 165 -2.41 -0.58 9.90
C ILE A 165 -1.79 -1.34 8.72
N GLN A 166 -2.61 -1.89 7.81
CA GLN A 166 -2.19 -2.66 6.64
C GLN A 166 -2.55 -1.94 5.33
N ASN A 167 -1.86 -2.28 4.25
CA ASN A 167 -2.13 -1.80 2.90
C ASN A 167 -2.83 -2.85 2.01
N ASN A 168 -3.56 -3.79 2.63
CA ASN A 168 -4.14 -4.95 1.95
C ASN A 168 -5.05 -4.55 0.78
N GLN A 169 -5.73 -3.39 0.85
CA GLN A 169 -6.59 -2.95 -0.24
C GLN A 169 -5.80 -2.73 -1.53
N ALA A 170 -4.76 -1.89 -1.48
CA ALA A 170 -3.95 -1.61 -2.65
C ALA A 170 -3.20 -2.86 -3.14
N GLU A 171 -2.80 -3.76 -2.23
CA GLU A 171 -2.18 -5.04 -2.59
C GLU A 171 -3.16 -5.98 -3.31
N ARG A 172 -4.41 -6.07 -2.83
CA ARG A 172 -5.48 -6.84 -3.49
C ARG A 172 -5.80 -6.29 -4.87
N ASP A 173 -5.98 -4.97 -4.98
CA ASP A 173 -6.24 -4.31 -6.26
C ASP A 173 -5.09 -4.57 -7.26
N LEU A 174 -3.84 -4.53 -6.79
CA LEU A 174 -2.65 -4.76 -7.62
C LEU A 174 -2.52 -6.20 -8.14
N ARG A 175 -3.05 -7.19 -7.41
CA ARG A 175 -2.83 -8.61 -7.69
C ARG A 175 -3.29 -9.02 -9.08
N GLU A 176 -4.43 -8.51 -9.54
CA GLU A 176 -4.96 -8.84 -10.87
C GLU A 176 -4.03 -8.37 -11.98
N PHE A 177 -3.46 -7.16 -11.85
CA PHE A 177 -2.45 -6.69 -12.80
C PHE A 177 -1.20 -7.56 -12.79
N VAL A 178 -0.74 -7.99 -11.62
CA VAL A 178 0.45 -8.85 -11.51
C VAL A 178 0.23 -10.18 -12.22
N ILE A 179 -0.97 -10.77 -12.09
CA ILE A 179 -1.37 -11.99 -12.80
C ILE A 179 -1.45 -11.73 -14.30
N LEU A 180 -2.17 -10.69 -14.72
CA LEU A 180 -2.30 -10.31 -16.13
C LEU A 180 -0.94 -10.14 -16.80
N ARG A 181 -0.03 -9.42 -16.16
CA ARG A 181 1.34 -9.23 -16.66
C ARG A 181 2.11 -10.55 -16.78
N LYS A 182 1.90 -11.49 -15.84
CA LYS A 182 2.58 -12.79 -15.88
C LYS A 182 2.08 -13.66 -17.05
N ILE A 183 0.80 -13.56 -17.39
CA ILE A 183 0.17 -14.35 -18.46
C ILE A 183 0.38 -13.71 -19.83
N SER A 184 0.08 -12.41 -19.95
CA SER A 184 0.04 -11.70 -21.24
C SER A 184 1.34 -11.00 -21.62
N GLY A 185 2.31 -10.92 -20.70
CA GLY A 185 3.58 -10.25 -20.95
C GLY A 185 3.47 -8.73 -21.07
N GLU A 186 4.20 -8.16 -22.04
CA GLU A 186 4.32 -6.72 -22.25
C GLU A 186 3.30 -6.23 -23.30
N THR A 187 2.87 -4.97 -23.19
CA THR A 187 2.11 -4.35 -24.29
C THR A 187 3.06 -3.87 -25.37
N LYS A 188 2.53 -3.80 -26.59
CA LYS A 188 3.27 -3.35 -27.78
C LYS A 188 2.95 -1.90 -28.18
N SER A 189 2.06 -1.22 -27.45
CA SER A 189 1.62 0.13 -27.80
C SER A 189 1.09 0.92 -26.60
N LEU A 190 1.11 2.25 -26.71
CA LEU A 190 0.52 3.15 -25.71
C LEU A 190 -1.00 2.95 -25.59
N ALA A 191 -1.67 2.59 -26.69
CA ALA A 191 -3.10 2.24 -26.68
C ALA A 191 -3.35 1.00 -25.82
N GLY A 192 -2.47 0.00 -25.87
CA GLY A 192 -2.52 -1.17 -24.98
C GLY A 192 -2.38 -0.79 -23.51
N ASP A 193 -1.48 0.14 -23.18
CA ASP A 193 -1.29 0.62 -21.80
C ASP A 193 -2.56 1.30 -21.29
N ARG A 194 -3.11 2.21 -22.11
CA ARG A 194 -4.35 2.93 -21.81
C ARG A 194 -5.52 1.96 -21.65
N SER A 195 -5.55 0.89 -22.45
CA SER A 195 -6.55 -0.16 -22.32
C SER A 195 -6.43 -0.85 -20.96
N ILE A 196 -5.25 -1.34 -20.59
CA ILE A 196 -5.02 -2.03 -19.31
C ILE A 196 -5.38 -1.13 -18.11
N GLU A 197 -4.90 0.12 -18.09
CA GLU A 197 -5.16 1.01 -16.95
C GLU A 197 -6.66 1.34 -16.80
N ARG A 198 -7.39 1.52 -17.90
CA ARG A 198 -8.83 1.78 -17.86
C ARG A 198 -9.62 0.56 -17.43
N HIS A 199 -9.38 -0.60 -18.06
CA HIS A 199 -10.11 -1.83 -17.73
C HIS A 199 -9.89 -2.23 -16.27
N LEU A 200 -8.65 -2.19 -15.77
CA LEU A 200 -8.39 -2.50 -14.36
C LEU A 200 -9.06 -1.51 -13.40
N SER A 201 -9.09 -0.21 -13.74
CA SER A 201 -9.80 0.79 -12.94
C SER A 201 -11.30 0.49 -12.87
N ILE A 202 -11.92 0.17 -14.02
CA ILE A 202 -13.35 -0.16 -14.11
C ILE A 202 -13.65 -1.46 -13.37
N ILE A 203 -12.92 -2.54 -13.67
CA ILE A 203 -13.13 -3.87 -13.08
C ILE A 203 -13.02 -3.82 -11.56
N GLN A 204 -11.95 -3.20 -11.04
CA GLN A 204 -11.74 -3.15 -9.60
C GLN A 204 -12.75 -2.23 -8.91
N THR A 205 -13.17 -1.14 -9.56
CA THR A 205 -14.24 -0.27 -9.04
C THR A 205 -15.59 -0.97 -9.02
N ALA A 206 -15.96 -1.65 -10.12
CA ALA A 206 -17.21 -2.42 -10.21
C ALA A 206 -17.29 -3.48 -9.11
N ARG A 207 -16.21 -4.25 -8.90
CA ARG A 207 -16.13 -5.24 -7.81
C ARG A 207 -16.30 -4.61 -6.42
N LYS A 208 -15.65 -3.46 -6.17
CA LYS A 208 -15.78 -2.73 -4.89
C LYS A 208 -17.20 -2.25 -4.62
N GLN A 209 -17.98 -1.97 -5.66
CA GLN A 209 -19.36 -1.52 -5.55
C GLN A 209 -20.39 -2.64 -5.68
N GLY A 210 -19.94 -3.91 -5.71
CA GLY A 210 -20.84 -5.05 -5.83
C GLY A 210 -21.53 -5.17 -7.20
N LEU A 211 -21.01 -4.48 -8.23
CA LEU A 211 -21.57 -4.53 -9.58
C LEU A 211 -21.09 -5.78 -10.31
N ASN A 212 -21.94 -6.33 -11.18
CA ASN A 212 -21.55 -7.38 -12.12
C ASN A 212 -20.54 -6.80 -13.12
N VAL A 213 -19.32 -7.34 -13.10
CA VAL A 213 -18.20 -6.83 -13.93
C VAL A 213 -18.50 -6.96 -15.43
N PHE A 214 -19.10 -8.07 -15.86
CA PHE A 214 -19.41 -8.30 -17.27
C PHE A 214 -20.48 -7.33 -17.76
N GLU A 215 -21.61 -7.24 -17.05
CA GLU A 215 -22.70 -6.33 -17.40
C GLU A 215 -22.24 -4.86 -17.38
N THR A 216 -21.40 -4.49 -16.41
CA THR A 216 -20.82 -3.14 -16.32
C THR A 216 -19.96 -2.85 -17.54
N LEU A 217 -19.02 -3.74 -17.89
CA LEU A 217 -18.15 -3.53 -19.07
C LEU A 217 -18.95 -3.52 -20.36
N HIS A 218 -19.86 -4.48 -20.55
CA HIS A 218 -20.73 -4.56 -21.71
C HIS A 218 -21.56 -3.30 -21.86
N GLY A 219 -22.20 -2.83 -20.79
CA GLY A 219 -23.02 -1.64 -20.82
C GLY A 219 -22.24 -0.35 -21.10
N LEU A 220 -21.04 -0.21 -20.54
CA LEU A 220 -20.16 0.93 -20.84
C LEU A 220 -19.64 0.91 -22.29
N LEU A 221 -19.37 -0.27 -22.85
CA LEU A 221 -18.87 -0.40 -24.23
C LEU A 221 -19.98 -0.24 -25.28
N THR A 222 -21.21 -0.63 -24.93
CA THR A 222 -22.39 -0.52 -25.82
C THR A 222 -23.19 0.77 -25.58
N ASN A 223 -22.72 1.64 -24.68
CA ASN A 223 -23.41 2.88 -24.27
C ASN A 223 -24.83 2.66 -23.70
N THR A 224 -25.13 1.48 -23.17
CA THR A 224 -26.39 1.20 -22.46
C THR A 224 -26.32 1.54 -20.97
N LEU A 225 -25.10 1.74 -20.44
CA LEU A 225 -24.86 2.26 -19.09
C LEU A 225 -23.99 3.52 -19.14
N PRO A 226 -24.31 4.56 -18.34
CA PRO A 226 -23.45 5.73 -18.20
C PRO A 226 -22.26 5.43 -17.26
N LEU A 227 -21.16 6.16 -17.42
CA LEU A 227 -19.98 6.03 -16.56
C LEU A 227 -20.28 6.30 -15.07
N SER A 228 -21.31 7.09 -14.78
CA SER A 228 -21.77 7.41 -13.42
C SER A 228 -22.21 6.17 -12.63
N VAL A 229 -22.50 5.03 -13.29
CA VAL A 229 -22.78 3.75 -12.60
C VAL A 229 -21.64 3.34 -11.67
N LEU A 230 -20.39 3.69 -12.02
CA LEU A 230 -19.20 3.42 -11.21
C LEU A 230 -19.04 4.36 -10.01
N THR A 231 -19.94 5.32 -9.84
CA THR A 231 -19.90 6.29 -8.74
C THR A 231 -21.24 6.48 -8.05
N ALA A 232 -22.32 5.86 -8.55
CA ALA A 232 -23.68 6.07 -8.08
C ALA A 232 -23.87 5.72 -6.60
N ASN A 233 -23.09 4.76 -6.08
CA ASN A 233 -23.16 4.31 -4.69
C ASN A 233 -22.14 4.99 -3.77
N ILE A 234 -21.51 6.09 -4.22
CA ILE A 234 -20.52 6.84 -3.42
C ILE A 234 -21.23 8.03 -2.79
N ALA A 235 -21.60 7.88 -1.52
CA ALA A 235 -22.02 8.98 -0.64
C ALA A 235 -20.81 9.67 0.01
#